data_AF-A0A3P6A1G9-F1
#
_entry.id   AF-A0A3P6A1G9-F1
#
_cell.length_a   1.000
_cell.length_b   1.000
_cell.length_c   1.000
_cell.angle_alpha   90.00
_cell.angle_beta   90.00
_cell.angle_gamma   90.00
#
_symmetry.space_group_name_H-M   'P 1'
#
loop_
_entity.id
_entity.type
_entity.pdbx_description
1 polymer ?
#
loop_
_entity_poly.entity_id
_entity_poly.type
_entity_poly.pdbx_seq_one_letter_code
_entity_poly.pdbx_strand_id
1 'polypeptide(L)' 'MSVNMRCQKCRSAALKIGGQTTAGVTFVGLEGEDKDQVVVIGEGIDAAGLVLRLRKKVGFADLISVTDVDTS' A
#
# COMPACT_ATOMS: atom_id res chain seq x y z
N MET A 1 -2.81 0.83 4.85
CA MET A 1 -2.58 2.30 4.73
C MET A 1 -3.70 2.90 3.88
N SER A 2 -4.23 4.08 4.19
CA SER A 2 -5.30 4.72 3.39
C SER A 2 -4.68 5.70 2.40
N VAL A 3 -5.22 5.78 1.20
CA VAL A 3 -4.73 6.62 0.11
C VAL A 3 -5.92 7.26 -0.61
N ASN A 4 -5.88 8.58 -0.78
CA ASN A 4 -6.90 9.31 -1.52
C ASN A 4 -6.77 9.04 -3.03
N MET A 5 -7.53 8.08 -3.54
CA MET A 5 -7.52 7.67 -4.95
C MET A 5 -8.76 8.15 -5.68
N ARG A 6 -8.67 9.29 -6.37
CA ARG A 6 -9.82 9.88 -7.09
C ARG A 6 -10.10 9.27 -8.46
N CYS A 7 -9.27 8.34 -8.93
CA CYS A 7 -9.31 7.86 -10.30
C CYS A 7 -8.88 6.39 -10.43
N GLN A 8 -9.37 5.68 -11.45
CA GLN A 8 -8.98 4.29 -11.71
C GLN A 8 -7.47 4.16 -11.95
N LYS A 9 -6.86 5.10 -12.69
CA LYS A 9 -5.40 5.13 -12.90
C LYS A 9 -4.62 5.26 -11.59
N CYS A 10 -5.17 6.01 -10.63
CA CYS A 10 -4.61 6.22 -9.31
C CYS A 10 -4.58 4.90 -8.51
N ARG A 11 -5.67 4.11 -8.61
CA ARG A 11 -5.77 2.76 -8.01
C ARG A 11 -4.74 1.79 -8.58
N SER A 12 -4.61 1.76 -9.90
CA SER A 12 -3.60 0.93 -10.57
C SER A 12 -2.17 1.33 -10.19
N ALA A 13 -1.90 2.64 -10.08
CA ALA A 13 -0.60 3.14 -9.63
C ALA A 13 -0.31 2.77 -8.17
N ALA A 14 -1.30 2.87 -7.28
CA ALA A 14 -1.15 2.50 -5.87
C ALA A 14 -0.82 1.01 -5.69
N LEU A 15 -1.55 0.12 -6.37
CA LEU A 15 -1.26 -1.32 -6.39
C LEU A 15 0.16 -1.59 -6.91
N LYS A 16 0.53 -0.92 -8.01
CA LYS A 16 1.86 -1.06 -8.59
C LYS A 16 2.96 -0.62 -7.62
N ILE A 17 2.73 0.45 -6.85
CA ILE A 17 3.68 0.93 -5.83
C ILE A 17 3.74 -0.02 -4.64
N GLY A 18 2.59 -0.53 -4.18
CA GLY A 18 2.53 -1.51 -3.09
C GLY A 18 3.22 -2.84 -3.42
N GLY A 19 3.14 -3.28 -4.69
CA GLY A 19 3.87 -4.44 -5.18
C GLY A 19 5.28 -4.13 -5.70
N GLN A 20 5.71 -2.87 -5.74
CA GLN A 20 7.01 -2.50 -6.29
C GLN A 20 8.14 -2.73 -5.29
N THR A 21 8.83 -3.84 -5.51
CA THR A 21 10.28 -3.98 -5.30
C THR A 21 10.72 -3.94 -3.84
N THR A 22 10.23 -4.89 -3.06
CA THR A 22 11.05 -5.57 -2.07
C THR A 22 10.92 -7.07 -2.33
N ALA A 23 12.04 -7.79 -2.41
CA ALA A 23 12.05 -9.25 -2.36
C ALA A 23 11.49 -9.65 -0.99
N GLY A 24 10.18 -9.86 -0.91
CA GLY A 24 9.47 -10.02 0.36
C GLY A 24 7.98 -9.71 0.31
N VAL A 25 7.50 -8.89 -0.63
CA VAL A 25 6.04 -8.68 -0.80
C VAL A 25 5.39 -9.99 -1.27
N THR A 26 4.51 -10.53 -0.45
CA THR A 26 3.70 -11.73 -0.74
C THR A 26 2.31 -11.37 -1.25
N PHE A 27 1.75 -10.26 -0.75
CA PHE A 27 0.41 -9.81 -1.12
C PHE A 27 0.33 -8.30 -1.21
N VAL A 28 -0.42 -7.81 -2.19
CA VAL A 28 -0.84 -6.42 -2.30
C VAL A 28 -2.30 -6.36 -2.74
N GLY A 29 -3.11 -5.58 -2.04
CA GLY A 29 -4.54 -5.45 -2.30
C GLY A 29 -5.07 -4.05 -2.02
N LEU A 30 -6.27 -3.79 -2.54
CA LEU A 30 -7.09 -2.63 -2.16
C LEU A 30 -8.30 -3.12 -1.38
N GLU A 31 -8.48 -2.59 -0.17
CA GLU A 31 -9.57 -2.86 0.75
C GLU A 31 -10.30 -1.57 1.14
N GLY A 32 -11.34 -1.71 1.97
CA GLY A 32 -12.28 -0.64 2.31
C GLY A 32 -13.42 -0.53 1.31
N GLU A 33 -14.54 0.04 1.76
CA GLU A 33 -15.76 0.22 0.93
C GLU A 33 -15.47 1.03 -0.34
N ASP A 34 -14.63 2.07 -0.22
CA ASP A 34 -14.21 2.93 -1.32
C ASP A 34 -12.96 2.44 -2.09
N LYS A 35 -12.38 1.31 -1.68
CA LYS A 35 -11.10 0.78 -2.18
C LYS A 35 -9.95 1.79 -2.06
N ASP A 36 -9.95 2.55 -0.96
CA ASP A 36 -8.94 3.56 -0.63
C ASP A 36 -7.81 2.99 0.24
N GLN A 37 -7.97 1.78 0.79
CA GLN A 37 -6.98 1.20 1.69
C GLN A 37 -6.05 0.25 0.93
N VAL A 38 -4.76 0.57 0.87
CA VAL A 38 -3.73 -0.34 0.36
C VAL A 38 -3.28 -1.25 1.49
N VAL A 39 -3.40 -2.56 1.28
CA VAL A 39 -2.86 -3.60 2.15
C VAL A 39 -1.65 -4.22 1.47
N VAL A 40 -0.55 -4.33 2.19
CA VAL A 40 0.69 -4.96 1.72
C VAL A 40 1.14 -5.93 2.81
N ILE A 41 1.36 -7.19 2.43
CA ILE A 41 1.88 -8.22 3.33
C ILE A 41 3.18 -8.72 2.75
N GLY A 42 4.21 -8.83 3.59
CA GLY A 42 5.52 -9.31 3.19
C GLY A 42 6.59 -9.08 4.24
N GLU A 43 7.76 -9.64 4.01
CA GLU A 43 8.94 -9.44 4.86
C GLU A 43 9.84 -8.31 4.33
N GLY A 44 10.49 -7.57 5.24
CA GLY A 44 11.40 -6.48 4.88
C GLY A 44 10.70 -5.25 4.26
N ILE A 45 9.40 -5.08 4.49
CA ILE A 45 8.62 -3.98 3.91
C ILE A 45 8.89 -2.68 4.66
N ASP A 46 9.51 -1.72 3.95
CA ASP A 46 9.63 -0.35 4.45
C ASP A 46 8.30 0.40 4.28
N ALA A 47 7.43 0.28 5.28
CA ALA A 47 6.09 0.88 5.26
C ALA A 47 6.14 2.41 5.14
N ALA A 48 7.12 3.07 5.77
CA ALA A 48 7.29 4.52 5.71
C ALA A 48 7.66 5.00 4.30
N GLY A 49 8.63 4.37 3.65
CA GLY A 49 8.99 4.70 2.26
C GLY A 49 7.92 4.34 1.25
N LEU A 50 7.09 3.33 1.54
CA LEU A 50 5.95 2.98 0.70
C LEU A 50 4.87 4.07 0.75
N VAL A 51 4.52 4.55 1.95
CA VAL A 51 3.62 5.70 2.14
C VAL A 51 4.18 6.97 1.50
N LEU A 52 5.48 7.24 1.64
CA LEU A 52 6.11 8.39 0.99
C LEU A 52 6.01 8.33 -0.53
N ARG A 53 6.20 7.15 -1.12
CA ARG A 53 6.05 6.94 -2.57
C ARG A 53 4.61 7.14 -3.04
N LEU A 54 3.63 6.67 -2.26
CA LEU A 54 2.21 6.90 -2.54
C LEU A 54 1.85 8.39 -2.46
N ARG A 55 2.33 9.11 -1.43
CA ARG A 55 2.19 10.58 -1.31
C ARG A 55 2.70 11.32 -2.54
N LYS A 56 3.83 10.89 -3.09
CA LYS A 56 4.46 11.53 -4.25
C LYS A 56 3.77 11.21 -5.59
N LYS A 57 3.29 9.99 -5.79
CA LYS A 57 2.82 9.52 -7.11
C LYS A 57 1.30 9.39 -7.25
N VAL A 58 0.57 9.18 -6.17
CA VAL A 58 -0.87 8.90 -6.19
C VAL A 58 -1.66 10.05 -5.60
N GLY A 59 -1.28 10.49 -4.40
CA GLY A 59 -1.99 11.51 -3.65
C GLY A 59 -1.79 11.31 -2.16
N PHE A 60 -2.53 12.05 -1.33
CA PHE A 60 -2.47 11.92 0.12
C PHE A 60 -2.60 10.47 0.57
N ALA A 61 -1.68 10.02 1.41
CA ALA A 61 -1.63 8.65 1.92
C ALA A 61 -1.23 8.66 3.39
N ASP A 62 -1.93 7.90 4.23
CA ASP A 62 -1.64 7.81 5.66
C ASP A 62 -1.42 6.35 6.08
N LEU A 63 -0.40 6.17 6.91
CA LEU A 63 -0.09 4.89 7.52
C LEU A 63 -1.10 4.67 8.65
N ILE A 64 -2.04 3.75 8.45
CA ILE A 64 -3.09 3.45 9.45
C ILE A 64 -2.55 2.51 10.53
N SER A 65 -1.92 1.42 10.10
CA SER A 65 -1.41 0.37 10.98
C SER A 65 -0.29 -0.39 10.28
N VAL A 66 0.63 -0.90 11.09
CA VAL A 66 1.67 -1.86 10.70
C VAL A 66 1.65 -2.92 11.79
N THR A 67 1.44 -4.17 11.39
CA THR A 67 1.42 -5.33 12.26
C THR A 67 2.33 -6.40 11.68
N ASP A 68 2.88 -7.24 12.53
CA ASP A 68 3.44 -8.50 12.09
C ASP A 68 2.32 -9.41 11.55
N VAL A 69 2.71 -10.34 10.68
CA VAL A 69 1.84 -11.41 10.23
C VAL A 69 2.18 -12.65 11.05
N ASP A 70 1.27 -13.03 11.95
CA ASP A 70 1.45 -14.24 12.76
C ASP A 70 1.38 -15.48 11.85
N THR A 71 2.54 -16.02 11.46
CA THR A 71 2.67 -17.31 10.77
C THR A 71 2.84 -18.42 11.81
N SER A 72 1.77 -18.72 12.57
CA SER A 72 1.72 -19.87 13.49
C SER A 72 1.15 -21.12 12.84
#